data_AF-A0A2R6CR95-F1
#
_entry.id   AF-A0A2R6CR95-F1
#
_cell.length_a   1.000
_cell.length_b   1.000
_cell.length_c   1.000
_cell.angle_alpha   90.00
_cell.angle_beta   90.00
_cell.angle_gamma   90.00
#
_symmetry.space_group_name_H-M   'P 1'
#
loop_
_entity.id
_entity.type
_entity.pdbx_description
1 polymer ?
#
loop_
_entity_poly.entity_id
_entity_poly.type
_entity_poly.pdbx_seq_one_letter_code
_entity_poly.pdbx_strand_id
1 'polypeptide(L)'
;MPDLTKDEDGFTEMQRAFLEAYIGPARYNTTEAARRAGYSKRTAHSIGHELKNKPHIRAAIAEHMRAFTERQERAQRRRRQGGG
;
A
#
# COMPACT_ATOMS: atom_id res chain seq x y z
N MET A 1 -22.18 -3.14 -12.33
CA MET A 1 -21.91 -2.99 -10.89
C MET A 1 -20.80 -3.99 -10.58
N PRO A 2 -19.54 -3.59 -10.36
CA PRO A 2 -18.51 -4.54 -9.97
C PRO A 2 -18.78 -5.03 -8.55
N ASP A 3 -18.62 -6.33 -8.39
CA ASP A 3 -19.04 -7.17 -7.28
C ASP A 3 -18.22 -6.87 -6.01
N LEU A 4 -18.91 -6.81 -4.87
CA LEU A 4 -18.38 -6.40 -3.55
C LEU A 4 -17.79 -7.58 -2.76
N THR A 5 -17.37 -8.64 -3.45
CA THR A 5 -16.69 -9.77 -2.81
C THR A 5 -15.30 -9.31 -2.41
N LYS A 6 -15.11 -9.04 -1.12
CA LYS A 6 -13.78 -8.91 -0.52
C LYS A 6 -12.92 -10.09 -0.99
N ASP A 7 -11.71 -9.83 -1.45
CA ASP A 7 -10.71 -10.86 -1.73
C ASP A 7 -10.49 -11.73 -0.49
N GLU A 8 -9.82 -12.89 -0.65
CA GLU A 8 -9.46 -13.81 0.46
C GLU A 8 -8.74 -13.09 1.61
N ASP A 9 -8.07 -11.96 1.33
CA ASP A 9 -7.38 -11.09 2.29
C ASP A 9 -8.28 -10.06 3.00
N GLY A 10 -9.59 -10.04 2.71
CA GLY A 10 -10.56 -9.12 3.31
C GLY A 10 -10.54 -7.69 2.75
N PHE A 11 -9.76 -7.44 1.69
CA PHE A 11 -9.69 -6.16 0.99
C PHE A 11 -10.64 -6.13 -0.20
N THR A 12 -11.17 -4.95 -0.52
CA THR A 12 -11.82 -4.70 -1.81
C THR A 12 -10.77 -4.35 -2.86
N GLU A 13 -11.02 -4.59 -4.15
CA GLU A 13 -10.13 -4.20 -5.26
C GLU A 13 -9.61 -2.76 -5.14
N MET A 14 -10.49 -1.80 -4.77
CA MET A 14 -10.09 -0.39 -4.60
C MET A 14 -9.15 -0.14 -3.43
N GLN A 15 -9.25 -0.92 -2.35
CA GLN A 15 -8.37 -0.81 -1.19
C GLN A 15 -6.98 -1.37 -1.50
N ARG A 16 -6.92 -2.47 -2.25
CA ARG A 16 -5.69 -3.05 -2.74
C ARG A 16 -4.97 -2.08 -3.67
N ALA A 17 -5.68 -1.54 -4.67
CA ALA A 17 -5.16 -0.52 -5.57
C ALA A 17 -4.67 0.73 -4.82
N PHE A 18 -5.38 1.15 -3.76
CA PHE A 18 -4.94 2.24 -2.89
C PHE A 18 -3.62 1.91 -2.18
N LEU A 19 -3.50 0.72 -1.59
CA LEU A 19 -2.31 0.29 -0.87
C LEU A 19 -1.09 0.25 -1.80
N GLU A 20 -1.23 -0.38 -2.97
CA GLU A 20 -0.17 -0.50 -3.98
C GLU A 20 0.24 0.88 -4.51
N ALA A 21 -0.73 1.75 -4.79
CA ALA A 21 -0.45 3.12 -5.18
C ALA A 21 0.28 3.88 -4.06
N TYR A 22 -0.13 3.70 -2.80
CA TYR A 22 0.42 4.37 -1.62
C TYR A 22 1.90 4.02 -1.40
N ILE A 23 2.24 2.74 -1.37
CA ILE A 23 3.62 2.26 -1.16
C ILE A 23 4.52 2.46 -2.38
N GLY A 24 3.95 2.51 -3.58
CA GLY A 24 4.70 2.66 -4.84
C GLY A 24 4.65 4.08 -5.40
N PRO A 25 3.85 4.33 -6.46
CA PRO A 25 3.91 5.56 -7.25
C PRO A 25 3.48 6.83 -6.49
N ALA A 26 2.68 6.72 -5.44
CA ALA A 26 2.25 7.86 -4.63
C ALA A 26 3.20 8.21 -3.50
N ARG A 27 4.25 7.41 -3.25
CA ARG A 27 5.30 7.70 -2.25
C ARG A 27 4.73 8.11 -0.88
N TYR A 28 3.81 7.30 -0.36
CA TYR A 28 3.13 7.52 0.92
C TYR A 28 2.21 8.77 0.97
N ASN A 29 1.76 9.26 -0.19
CA ASN A 29 0.73 10.30 -0.29
C ASN A 29 -0.67 9.67 -0.39
N THR A 30 -1.51 9.88 0.62
CA THR A 30 -2.88 9.33 0.70
C THR A 30 -3.79 9.87 -0.39
N THR A 31 -3.72 11.17 -0.69
CA THR A 31 -4.58 11.81 -1.68
C THR A 31 -4.28 11.33 -3.09
N GLU A 32 -2.99 11.23 -3.44
CA GLU A 32 -2.56 10.74 -4.75
C GLU A 32 -2.77 9.23 -4.89
N ALA A 33 -2.60 8.46 -3.81
CA ALA A 33 -2.95 7.03 -3.81
C ALA A 33 -4.44 6.82 -4.07
N ALA A 34 -5.31 7.58 -3.40
CA ALA A 34 -6.75 7.51 -3.63
C ALA A 34 -7.13 7.89 -5.07
N ARG A 35 -6.54 8.95 -5.63
CA ARG A 35 -6.76 9.29 -7.05
C ARG A 35 -6.37 8.14 -7.98
N ARG A 36 -5.23 7.51 -7.74
CA ARG A 36 -4.73 6.41 -8.58
C ARG A 36 -5.57 5.15 -8.45
N ALA A 37 -6.12 4.89 -7.26
CA ALA A 37 -7.06 3.80 -7.02
C ALA A 37 -8.45 4.00 -7.67
N GLY A 38 -8.69 5.17 -8.30
CA GLY A 38 -9.94 5.47 -9.00
C GLY A 38 -10.93 6.32 -8.21
N TYR A 39 -10.55 6.82 -7.02
CA TYR A 39 -11.41 7.73 -6.27
C TYR A 39 -11.42 9.14 -6.90
N SER A 40 -12.59 9.79 -6.85
CA SER A 40 -12.77 11.14 -7.37
C SER A 40 -11.83 12.14 -6.70
N LYS A 41 -11.23 13.06 -7.48
CA LYS A 41 -10.33 14.11 -6.95
C LYS A 41 -10.90 14.88 -5.77
N ARG A 42 -12.19 15.22 -5.84
CA ARG A 42 -12.89 15.98 -4.79
C ARG A 42 -12.96 15.23 -3.45
N THR A 43 -13.02 13.90 -3.48
CA THR A 43 -13.16 13.06 -2.30
C THR A 43 -11.88 12.31 -1.94
N ALA A 44 -10.89 12.26 -2.84
CA ALA A 44 -9.62 11.54 -2.66
C ALA A 44 -8.88 11.95 -1.38
N HIS A 45 -8.94 13.23 -0.99
CA HIS A 45 -8.36 13.70 0.27
C HIS A 45 -9.05 13.08 1.49
N SER A 46 -10.37 13.23 1.60
CA SER A 46 -11.16 12.70 2.74
C SER A 46 -11.15 11.18 2.78
N ILE A 47 -11.38 10.53 1.63
CA ILE A 47 -11.37 9.07 1.49
C ILE A 47 -9.97 8.53 1.80
N GLY A 48 -8.90 9.14 1.28
CA GLY A 48 -7.54 8.71 1.56
C GLY A 48 -7.21 8.75 3.05
N HIS A 49 -7.70 9.76 3.77
CA HIS A 49 -7.53 9.85 5.21
C HIS A 49 -8.35 8.80 5.97
N GLU A 50 -9.58 8.53 5.55
CA GLU A 50 -10.41 7.47 6.11
C GLU A 50 -9.79 6.09 5.88
N LEU A 51 -9.36 5.78 4.66
CA LEU A 51 -8.73 4.53 4.27
C LEU A 51 -7.46 4.27 5.08
N LYS A 52 -6.58 5.28 5.21
CA LYS A 52 -5.36 5.17 6.03
C LYS A 52 -5.65 4.83 7.49
N ASN A 53 -6.78 5.30 8.02
CA ASN A 53 -7.18 5.03 9.41
C ASN A 53 -7.88 3.67 9.58
N LYS A 54 -8.23 2.97 8.49
CA LYS A 54 -8.83 1.63 8.61
C LYS A 54 -7.79 0.63 9.13
N PRO A 55 -8.15 -0.21 10.13
CA PRO A 55 -7.22 -1.14 10.76
C PRO A 55 -6.61 -2.13 9.75
N HIS A 56 -7.40 -2.60 8.79
CA HIS A 56 -6.93 -3.51 7.73
C HIS A 56 -5.81 -2.87 6.87
N ILE A 57 -6.05 -1.66 6.35
CA ILE A 57 -5.05 -0.91 5.56
C ILE A 57 -3.79 -0.67 6.39
N ARG A 58 -3.96 -0.28 7.66
CA ARG A 58 -2.85 0.00 8.56
C ARG A 58 -2.00 -1.24 8.84
N ALA A 59 -2.64 -2.40 9.01
CA ALA A 59 -1.97 -3.69 9.14
C ALA A 59 -1.19 -4.06 7.87
N ALA A 60 -1.78 -3.90 6.69
CA ALA A 60 -1.12 -4.19 5.42
C ALA A 60 0.09 -3.28 5.16
N ILE A 61 0.01 -1.98 5.50
CA ILE A 61 1.18 -1.07 5.43
C ILE A 61 2.30 -1.55 6.37
N ALA A 62 1.94 -1.95 7.60
CA ALA A 62 2.93 -2.43 8.57
C ALA A 62 3.60 -3.73 8.12
N GLU A 63 2.83 -4.66 7.56
CA GLU A 63 3.34 -5.90 6.98
C GLU A 63 4.28 -5.61 5.80
N HIS A 64 3.88 -4.70 4.91
CA HIS A 64 4.71 -4.30 3.78
C HIS A 64 6.04 -3.66 4.21
N MET A 65 6.02 -2.80 5.24
CA MET A 65 7.22 -2.19 5.81
C MET A 65 8.17 -3.25 6.41
N ARG A 66 7.62 -4.28 7.08
CA ARG A 66 8.42 -5.41 7.59
C ARG A 66 9.08 -6.18 6.44
N ALA A 67 8.29 -6.59 5.44
CA ALA A 67 8.80 -7.32 4.28
C ALA A 67 9.84 -6.50 3.49
N PHE A 68 9.65 -5.19 3.35
CA PHE A 68 10.60 -4.29 2.72
C PHE A 68 11.92 -4.23 3.48
N THR A 69 11.85 -4.09 4.81
CA THR A 69 13.04 -4.05 5.69
C THR A 69 13.84 -5.35 5.58
N GLU A 70 13.16 -6.50 5.65
CA GLU A 70 13.81 -7.81 5.50
C GLU A 70 14.46 -7.98 4.12
N ARG A 71 13.79 -7.54 3.04
CA ARG A 71 14.35 -7.59 1.69
C ARG A 71 15.57 -6.68 1.55
N GLN A 72 15.50 -5.47 2.09
CA GLN A 72 16.63 -4.52 2.12
C GLN A 72 17.82 -5.10 2.88
N GLU A 73 17.58 -5.72 4.05
CA GLU A 73 18.65 -6.31 4.85
C GLU A 73 19.29 -7.50 4.13
N ARG A 74 18.51 -8.38 3.49
CA ARG A 74 19.02 -9.47 2.67
C ARG A 74 19.83 -8.96 1.47
N ALA A 75 19.37 -7.91 0.80
CA ALA A 75 20.10 -7.30 -0.31
C ALA A 75 21.42 -6.67 0.14
N GLN A 76 21.44 -6.03 1.32
CA GLN A 76 22.63 -5.41 1.89
C GLN A 76 23.64 -6.45 2.38
N ARG A 77 23.19 -7.55 2.99
CA ARG A 77 24.06 -8.68 3.38
C ARG A 77 24.75 -9.32 2.19
N ARG A 78 24.07 -9.47 1.04
CA ARG A 78 24.68 -10.01 -0.19
C ARG A 78 25.76 -9.09 -0.76
N ARG A 79 25.56 -7.77 -0.73
CA ARG A 79 26.57 -6.81 -1.20
C ARG A 79 27.84 -6.78 -0.34
N ARG A 80 27.71 -7.08 0.95
CA ARG A 80 28.84 -7.08 1.90
C ARG A 80 29.70 -8.35 1.84
N GLN A 81 29.20 -9.43 1.24
CA GLN A 81 29.87 -10.74 1.17
C GLN A 81 30.50 -11.06 -0.20
N GLY A 82 30.37 -10.18 -1.19
CA GLY A 82 30.85 -10.41 -2.58
C GLY A 82 32.07 -9.59 -3.02
N GLY A 83 32.78 -8.96 -2.09
CA GLY A 83 34.05 -8.28 -2.36
C GLY A 83 35.21 -9.07 -1.75
N GLY A 84 35.68 -10.09 -2.47
CA GLY A 84 36.85 -10.91 -2.15
C GLY A 84 37.55 -11.26 -3.45
#